data_AF-F6L720-F1
#
_entry.id   AF-F6L720-F1
#
_cell.length_a   1.000
_cell.length_b   1.000
_cell.length_c   1.000
_cell.angle_alpha   90.00
_cell.angle_beta   90.00
_cell.angle_gamma   90.00
#
_symmetry.space_group_name_H-M   'P 1'
#
loop_
_entity.id
_entity.type
_entity.pdbx_description
1 polymer ?
#
loop_
_entity_poly.entity_id
_entity_poly.type
_entity_poly.pdbx_seq_one_letter_code
_entity_poly.pdbx_strand_id
1 'polypeptide(L)'
;LAAPVAHVWYLKGIPSYIAILLDMPLRDVEQIVYFNSYVVLAPGNAETLTYKQLLSEDQWLDIQKPDLYRTLPLFMGVEVGIGAEALLRLLADINLEQDHKASAKKLMQPRHKN
;
A
#
# COMPACT_ATOMS: atom_id res chain seq x y z
N LEU A 1 -21.52 10.75 -2.78
CA LEU A 1 -21.14 9.50 -3.50
C LEU A 1 -21.18 8.36 -2.49
N ALA A 2 -21.65 7.17 -2.87
CA ALA A 2 -21.76 6.03 -1.96
C ALA A 2 -20.41 5.34 -1.67
N ALA A 3 -19.40 5.60 -2.50
CA ALA A 3 -18.01 5.15 -2.34
C ALA A 3 -17.07 6.28 -2.81
N PRO A 4 -15.83 6.36 -2.30
CA PRO A 4 -14.86 7.34 -2.76
C PRO A 4 -14.43 7.05 -4.20
N VAL A 5 -13.97 8.09 -4.88
CA VAL A 5 -13.44 8.02 -6.25
C VAL A 5 -12.14 8.80 -6.32
N ALA A 6 -11.16 8.27 -7.06
CA ALA A 6 -9.92 8.98 -7.33
C ALA A 6 -10.13 9.98 -8.47
N HIS A 7 -9.75 11.23 -8.26
CA HIS A 7 -9.85 12.24 -9.30
C HIS A 7 -8.78 12.00 -10.39
N VAL A 8 -9.21 11.87 -11.65
CA VAL A 8 -8.37 11.41 -12.76
C VAL A 8 -7.11 12.26 -12.98
N TRP A 9 -7.17 13.58 -12.80
CA TRP A 9 -6.00 14.46 -13.00
C TRP A 9 -4.87 14.19 -12.01
N TYR A 10 -5.18 13.78 -10.78
CA TYR A 10 -4.16 13.48 -9.78
C TYR A 10 -3.62 12.05 -9.90
N LEU A 11 -4.40 11.16 -10.53
CA LEU A 11 -4.03 9.77 -10.78
C LEU A 11 -3.22 9.63 -12.08
N LYS A 12 -3.78 10.05 -13.22
CA LYS A 12 -3.21 9.88 -14.57
C LYS A 12 -2.37 11.08 -15.03
N GLY A 13 -2.29 12.14 -14.25
CA GLY A 13 -1.40 13.28 -14.53
C GLY A 13 0.05 12.83 -14.63
N ILE A 14 0.84 13.52 -15.46
CA ILE A 14 2.29 13.30 -15.55
C ILE A 14 2.97 14.54 -14.96
N PRO A 15 3.64 14.42 -13.80
CA PRO A 15 3.73 13.24 -12.94
C PRO A 15 2.45 13.00 -12.12
N SER A 16 2.26 11.76 -11.67
CA SER A 16 1.09 11.39 -10.86
C SER A 16 1.31 11.80 -9.40
N TYR A 17 0.52 12.75 -8.92
CA TYR A 17 0.63 13.26 -7.55
C TYR A 17 0.33 12.19 -6.51
N ILE A 18 -0.67 11.33 -6.76
CA ILE A 18 -1.04 10.24 -5.85
C ILE A 18 0.11 9.24 -5.74
N ALA A 19 0.71 8.86 -6.87
CA ALA A 19 1.82 7.93 -6.89
C ALA A 19 3.06 8.49 -6.14
N ILE A 20 3.36 9.78 -6.34
CA ILE A 20 4.45 10.45 -5.63
C ILE A 20 4.22 10.47 -4.12
N LEU A 21 3.02 10.87 -3.68
CA LEU A 21 2.70 10.94 -2.25
C LEU A 21 2.78 9.57 -1.57
N LEU A 22 2.38 8.52 -2.28
CA LEU A 22 2.42 7.16 -1.76
C LEU A 22 3.81 6.50 -1.84
N ASP A 23 4.77 7.12 -2.52
CA ASP A 23 6.08 6.52 -2.88
C ASP A 23 5.90 5.17 -3.59
N MET A 24 4.93 5.11 -4.51
CA MET A 24 4.60 3.90 -5.28
C MET A 24 4.67 4.18 -6.78
N PRO A 25 5.02 3.19 -7.61
CA PRO A 25 4.90 3.30 -9.06
C PRO A 25 3.46 3.61 -9.48
N LEU A 26 3.28 4.48 -10.48
CA LEU A 26 1.94 4.78 -11.03
C LEU A 26 1.19 3.50 -11.43
N ARG A 27 1.89 2.55 -12.05
CA ARG A 27 1.31 1.27 -12.45
C ARG A 27 0.65 0.57 -11.27
N ASP A 28 1.30 0.54 -10.11
CA ASP A 28 0.81 -0.18 -8.93
C ASP A 28 -0.43 0.52 -8.35
N VAL A 29 -0.42 1.85 -8.30
CA VAL A 29 -1.60 2.65 -7.89
C VAL A 29 -2.78 2.41 -8.82
N GLU A 30 -2.54 2.29 -10.13
CA GLU A 30 -3.60 1.95 -11.11
C GLU A 30 -4.16 0.55 -10.90
N GLN A 31 -3.31 -0.45 -10.59
CA GLN A 31 -3.76 -1.81 -10.28
C GLN A 31 -4.73 -1.83 -9.11
N ILE A 32 -4.50 -0.99 -8.08
CA ILE A 32 -5.38 -0.87 -6.91
C ILE A 32 -6.70 -0.21 -7.31
N VAL A 33 -6.66 0.93 -8.00
CA VAL A 33 -7.88 1.70 -8.39
C VAL A 33 -8.78 0.93 -9.35
N TYR A 34 -8.19 0.17 -10.27
CA TYR A 34 -8.92 -0.63 -11.25
C TYR A 34 -9.29 -2.03 -10.75
N PHE A 35 -9.20 -2.28 -9.44
CA PHE A 35 -9.58 -3.54 -8.81
C PHE A 35 -8.82 -4.77 -9.32
N ASN A 36 -7.59 -4.59 -9.80
CA ASN A 36 -6.76 -5.71 -10.26
C ASN A 36 -5.89 -6.30 -9.15
N SER A 37 -5.54 -5.51 -8.13
CA SER A 37 -4.71 -5.98 -7.01
C SER A 37 -5.14 -5.34 -5.71
N TYR A 38 -5.05 -6.12 -4.64
CA TYR A 38 -5.21 -5.65 -3.27
C TYR A 38 -3.91 -4.97 -2.82
N VAL A 39 -4.03 -4.08 -1.85
CA VAL A 39 -2.89 -3.47 -1.16
C VAL A 39 -3.00 -3.71 0.32
N VAL A 40 -1.87 -4.05 0.96
CA VAL A 40 -1.80 -4.24 2.40
C VAL A 40 -1.85 -2.87 3.10
N LEU A 41 -2.91 -2.66 3.88
CA LEU A 41 -3.12 -1.48 4.72
C LEU A 41 -2.54 -1.68 6.12
N ALA A 42 -2.67 -2.88 6.67
CA ALA A 42 -2.02 -3.27 7.92
C ALA A 42 -1.58 -4.74 7.84
N PRO A 43 -0.29 -5.05 8.07
CA PRO A 43 0.20 -6.43 8.01
C PRO A 43 -0.19 -7.27 9.23
N GLY A 44 -0.72 -6.68 10.31
CA GLY A 44 -1.17 -7.41 11.49
C GLY A 44 -0.08 -8.29 12.10
N ASN A 45 -0.41 -9.57 12.32
CA ASN A 45 0.52 -10.59 12.80
C ASN A 45 1.22 -11.38 11.68
N ALA A 46 1.00 -11.03 10.41
CA ALA A 46 1.62 -11.72 9.28
C ALA A 46 3.03 -11.17 9.02
N GLU A 47 4.06 -11.86 9.51
CA GLU A 47 5.47 -11.51 9.28
C GLU A 47 5.87 -11.49 7.79
N THR A 48 5.11 -12.18 6.94
CA THR A 48 5.34 -12.26 5.50
C THR A 48 4.79 -11.07 4.72
N LEU A 49 3.94 -10.24 5.33
CA LEU A 49 3.30 -9.09 4.68
C LEU A 49 3.96 -7.79 5.08
N THR A 50 4.13 -6.93 4.09
CA THR A 50 4.66 -5.57 4.29
C THR A 50 3.59 -4.54 3.95
N TYR A 51 3.57 -3.43 4.68
CA TYR A 51 2.72 -2.27 4.35
C TYR A 51 2.95 -1.80 2.90
N LYS A 52 1.88 -1.42 2.19
CA LYS A 52 1.87 -1.06 0.76
C LYS A 52 2.25 -2.17 -0.22
N GLN A 53 2.42 -3.41 0.23
CA GLN A 53 2.63 -4.55 -0.66
C GLN A 53 1.36 -4.83 -1.48
N LEU A 54 1.54 -5.09 -2.78
CA LEU A 54 0.46 -5.54 -3.65
C LEU A 54 0.27 -7.05 -3.53
N LEU A 55 -0.98 -7.47 -3.52
CA LEU A 55 -1.39 -8.87 -3.49
C LEU A 55 -2.33 -9.14 -4.66
N SER A 56 -2.08 -10.23 -5.38
CA SER A 56 -3.08 -10.78 -6.30
C SER A 56 -4.22 -11.42 -5.53
N GLU A 57 -5.33 -11.68 -6.22
CA GLU A 57 -6.48 -12.39 -5.64
C GLU A 57 -6.06 -13.76 -5.10
N ASP A 58 -5.28 -14.53 -5.86
CA ASP A 58 -4.78 -15.85 -5.43
C ASP A 58 -3.93 -15.77 -4.17
N GLN A 59 -3.01 -14.79 -4.10
CA GLN A 59 -2.17 -14.59 -2.92
C GLN A 59 -3.01 -14.23 -1.68
N TRP A 60 -4.01 -13.37 -1.86
CA TRP A 60 -4.92 -13.01 -0.77
C TRP A 60 -5.76 -14.20 -0.31
N LEU A 61 -6.24 -15.04 -1.23
CA LEU A 61 -6.94 -16.27 -0.91
C LEU A 61 -6.05 -17.24 -0.12
N ASP A 62 -4.79 -17.37 -0.49
CA ASP A 62 -3.85 -18.24 0.20
C ASP A 62 -3.51 -17.74 1.61
N ILE A 63 -3.45 -16.43 1.82
CA ILE A 63 -3.26 -15.82 3.15
C ILE A 63 -4.50 -16.03 4.04
N GLN A 64 -5.71 -15.95 3.46
CA GLN A 64 -6.95 -16.16 4.18
C GLN A 64 -7.20 -17.63 4.53
N LYS A 65 -6.68 -18.57 3.73
CA LYS A 65 -6.84 -20.01 4.01
C LYS A 65 -6.13 -20.34 5.32
N PRO A 66 -6.85 -20.80 6.36
CA PRO A 66 -6.19 -21.29 7.56
C PRO A 66 -5.40 -22.54 7.19
N ASP A 67 -4.09 -22.53 7.43
CA ASP A 67 -3.29 -23.75 7.46
C ASP A 67 -3.96 -24.71 8.45
N LEU A 68 -4.37 -25.90 7.99
CA LEU A 68 -5.03 -26.94 8.82
C LEU A 68 -4.19 -27.31 10.07
N TYR A 69 -2.91 -26.93 10.09
CA TYR A 69 -1.92 -27.25 11.11
C TYR A 69 -1.55 -26.08 12.05
N ARG A 70 -2.05 -24.86 11.82
CA ARG A 70 -1.66 -23.69 12.63
C ARG A 70 -2.71 -23.39 13.71
N THR A 71 -2.26 -23.29 14.96
CA THR A 71 -3.10 -23.04 16.14
C THR A 71 -3.62 -21.61 16.26
N LEU A 72 -3.02 -20.65 15.54
CA LEU A 72 -3.45 -19.26 15.50
C LEU A 72 -3.71 -18.81 14.06
N PRO A 73 -4.80 -18.08 13.79
CA PRO A 73 -5.07 -17.54 12.47
C PRO A 73 -3.99 -16.51 12.08
N LEU A 74 -3.31 -16.76 10.97
CA LEU A 74 -2.28 -15.86 10.41
C LEU A 74 -2.86 -14.55 9.85
N PHE A 75 -4.18 -14.44 9.81
CA PHE A 75 -4.90 -13.26 9.30
C PHE A 75 -5.34 -12.28 10.41
N MET A 76 -4.98 -12.54 11.68
CA MET A 76 -5.44 -11.69 12.79
C MET A 76 -4.86 -10.28 12.67
N GLY A 77 -5.73 -9.30 12.40
CA GLY A 77 -5.34 -7.90 12.23
C GLY A 77 -4.69 -7.58 10.88
N VAL A 78 -4.72 -8.52 9.93
CA VAL A 78 -4.33 -8.22 8.54
C VAL A 78 -5.47 -7.45 7.87
N GLU A 79 -5.17 -6.23 7.44
CA GLU A 79 -6.09 -5.39 6.68
C GLU A 79 -5.55 -5.20 5.27
N VAL A 80 -6.36 -5.57 4.28
CA VAL A 80 -6.08 -5.31 2.87
C VAL A 80 -7.24 -4.51 2.28
N GLY A 81 -6.93 -3.65 1.32
CA GLY A 81 -7.91 -2.83 0.63
C GLY A 81 -7.78 -2.93 -0.88
N ILE A 82 -8.81 -2.51 -1.59
CA ILE A 82 -8.80 -2.35 -3.05
C ILE A 82 -9.62 -1.12 -3.46
N GLY A 83 -9.38 -0.62 -4.67
CA GLY A 83 -10.10 0.53 -5.22
C GLY A 83 -9.68 1.87 -4.61
N ALA A 84 -10.50 2.88 -4.84
CA ALA A 84 -10.24 4.24 -4.36
C ALA A 84 -10.33 4.39 -2.82
N GLU A 85 -11.07 3.51 -2.15
CA GLU A 85 -11.14 3.48 -0.67
C GLU A 85 -9.78 3.13 -0.06
N ALA A 86 -9.09 2.13 -0.62
CA ALA A 86 -7.77 1.75 -0.17
C ALA A 86 -6.74 2.87 -0.36
N LEU A 87 -6.79 3.56 -1.51
CA LEU A 87 -5.94 4.72 -1.73
C LEU A 87 -6.25 5.85 -0.73
N LEU A 88 -7.53 6.10 -0.45
CA LEU A 88 -7.92 7.11 0.53
C LEU A 88 -7.37 6.78 1.92
N ARG A 89 -7.46 5.52 2.35
CA ARG A 89 -6.88 5.05 3.61
C ARG A 89 -5.37 5.27 3.65
N LEU A 90 -4.65 4.85 2.60
CA LEU A 90 -3.20 5.02 2.51
C LEU A 90 -2.80 6.51 2.55
N LEU A 91 -3.53 7.38 1.83
CA LEU A 91 -3.28 8.81 1.83
C LEU A 91 -3.56 9.45 3.19
N ALA A 92 -4.58 8.97 3.91
CA ALA A 92 -4.91 9.45 5.26
C ALA A 92 -3.86 9.06 6.31
N ASP A 93 -3.12 7.96 6.10
CA ASP A 93 -2.05 7.51 6.99
C ASP A 93 -0.70 8.21 6.75
N ILE A 94 -0.59 9.06 5.72
CA ILE A 94 0.65 9.80 5.43
C ILE A 94 0.92 10.83 6.53
N ASN A 95 2.10 10.75 7.13
CA ASN A 95 2.62 11.78 8.03
C ASN A 95 3.72 12.59 7.33
N LEU A 96 3.33 13.74 6.78
CA LEU A 96 4.21 14.62 6.01
C LEU A 96 5.45 15.08 6.79
N GLU A 97 5.34 15.30 8.11
CA GLU A 97 6.50 15.70 8.91
C GLU A 97 7.51 14.57 9.06
N GLN A 98 7.02 13.35 9.29
CA GLN A 98 7.87 12.17 9.40
C GLN A 98 8.56 11.87 8.06
N ASP A 99 7.82 11.94 6.96
CA ASP A 99 8.33 11.67 5.62
C ASP A 99 9.37 12.72 5.18
N HIS A 100 9.14 13.99 5.53
CA HIS A 100 10.12 15.05 5.32
C HIS A 100 11.43 14.78 6.06
N LYS A 101 11.35 14.43 7.35
CA LYS A 101 12.53 14.09 8.18
C LYS A 101 13.27 12.86 7.66
N ALA A 102 12.54 11.81 7.26
CA ALA A 102 13.11 10.60 6.70
C ALA A 102 13.86 10.88 5.38
N SER A 103 13.25 11.67 4.49
CA SER A 103 13.84 12.09 3.23
C SER A 103 15.11 12.94 3.43
N ALA A 104 15.06 13.91 4.35
CA ALA A 104 16.22 14.73 4.71
C ALA A 104 17.37 13.87 5.27
N LYS A 105 17.08 12.92 6.17
CA LYS A 105 18.07 11.99 6.72
C LYS A 105 18.71 11.12 5.64
N LYS A 106 17.94 10.67 4.64
CA LYS A 106 18.46 9.87 3.51
C LYS A 106 19.43 10.68 2.64
N LEU A 107 19.19 11.98 2.48
CA LEU A 107 20.06 12.89 1.73
C LEU A 107 21.34 13.26 2.50
N MET A 108 21.29 13.31 3.83
CA MET A 108 22.43 13.63 4.68
C MET A 108 23.41 12.47 4.89
N GLN A 109 23.01 11.23 4.58
CA GLN A 109 23.93 10.08 4.65
C GLN A 109 24.96 10.15 3.50
N PRO A 110 26.26 9.99 3.78
CA PRO A 110 27.27 9.98 2.74
C PRO A 110 26.95 8.86 1.76
N ARG A 111 26.80 9.20 0.47
CA ARG A 111 26.74 8.18 -0.59
C ARG A 111 28.03 7.37 -0.49
N HIS A 112 27.95 6.17 0.07
CA HIS A 112 28.99 5.17 -0.14
C HIS A 112 29.05 4.93 -1.65
N LYS A 113 30.06 5.54 -2.28
CA LYS A 113 30.44 5.28 -3.65
C LYS A 113 30.90 3.84 -3.69
N ASN A 114 30.11 2.98 -4.31
CA ASN A 114 30.64 1.79 -4.97
C ASN A 114 31.07 2.22 -6.38
#